data_AF-A0A554RY57-F1
#
_entry.id   AF-A0A554RY57-F1
#
_cell.length_a   1.000
_cell.length_b   1.000
_cell.length_c   1.000
_cell.angle_alpha   90.00
_cell.angle_beta   90.00
_cell.angle_gamma   90.00
#
_symmetry.space_group_name_H-M   'P 1'
#
loop_
_entity.id
_entity.type
_entity.pdbx_description
1 polymer ?
#
loop_
_entity_poly.entity_id
_entity_poly.type
_entity_poly.pdbx_seq_one_letter_code
_entity_poly.pdbx_strand_id
1 'polypeptide(L)'
;MPVITLDLARAHLRVGPTYPQEQIEPYMAGAEDHAARYLNRAIYPDDAAMGAAVAALPGALTAARVAYEAAVAAAALIENASDRGDALNIAETQYRAARERATRVLNGIVVNPCIVSAVLLILGHLFENREDAVVGATAVELPHGAKALLRHDRRVMMP
;
A
#
# COMPACT_ATOMS: atom_id res chain seq x y z
N MET A 1 -10.00 0.76 6.19
CA MET A 1 -10.82 -0.44 6.48
C MET A 1 -10.21 -1.59 5.70
N PRO A 2 -10.21 -2.81 6.26
CA PRO A 2 -9.60 -3.94 5.59
C PRO A 2 -10.40 -4.32 4.34
N VAL A 3 -9.69 -4.73 3.30
CA VAL A 3 -10.24 -5.23 2.03
C VAL A 3 -11.04 -6.51 2.26
N ILE A 4 -10.66 -7.30 3.27
CA ILE A 4 -11.32 -8.54 3.67
C ILE A 4 -11.70 -8.49 5.15
N THR A 5 -12.81 -9.15 5.53
CA THR A 5 -13.20 -9.25 6.93
C THR A 5 -12.38 -10.32 7.65
N LEU A 6 -12.26 -10.22 8.97
CA LEU A 6 -11.58 -11.22 9.78
C LEU A 6 -12.23 -12.61 9.65
N ASP A 7 -13.55 -12.67 9.56
CA ASP A 7 -14.27 -13.94 9.39
C ASP A 7 -13.99 -14.57 8.01
N LEU A 8 -13.90 -13.74 6.95
CA LEU A 8 -13.50 -14.21 5.63
C LEU A 8 -12.05 -14.72 5.64
N ALA A 9 -11.16 -14.00 6.31
CA ALA A 9 -9.76 -14.42 6.49
C ALA A 9 -9.67 -15.76 7.24
N ARG A 10 -10.40 -15.93 8.35
CA ARG A 10 -10.45 -17.19 9.11
C ARG A 10 -10.98 -18.34 8.26
N ALA A 11 -12.07 -18.12 7.53
CA ALA A 11 -12.65 -19.12 6.64
C ALA A 11 -11.67 -19.54 5.54
N HIS A 12 -10.95 -18.58 4.96
CA HIS A 12 -9.94 -18.83 3.93
C HIS A 12 -8.74 -19.63 4.48
N LEU A 13 -8.23 -19.24 5.65
CA LEU A 13 -7.13 -19.91 6.36
C LEU A 13 -7.55 -21.26 6.99
N ARG A 14 -8.84 -21.61 6.94
CA ARG A 14 -9.41 -22.83 7.53
C ARG A 14 -9.11 -22.97 9.03
N VAL A 15 -9.03 -21.84 9.73
CA VAL A 15 -8.86 -21.79 11.18
C VAL A 15 -10.21 -21.65 11.88
N GLY A 16 -10.28 -22.07 13.14
CA GLY A 16 -11.51 -21.97 13.93
C GLY A 16 -11.97 -20.51 14.14
N PRO A 17 -13.26 -20.28 14.43
CA PRO A 17 -13.83 -18.94 14.62
C PRO A 17 -13.21 -18.19 15.80
N THR A 18 -12.62 -18.90 16.76
CA THR A 18 -11.93 -18.35 17.93
C THR A 18 -10.43 -18.18 17.74
N TYR A 19 -9.91 -18.39 16.52
CA TYR A 19 -8.48 -18.20 16.27
C TYR A 19 -8.10 -16.74 16.54
N PRO A 20 -6.98 -16.48 17.26
CA PRO A 20 -6.66 -15.14 17.73
C PRO A 20 -6.46 -14.15 16.59
N GLN A 21 -7.14 -13.00 16.67
CA GLN A 21 -7.12 -12.01 15.59
C GLN A 21 -5.74 -11.38 15.43
N GLU A 22 -5.00 -11.22 16.52
CA GLU A 22 -3.65 -10.67 16.56
C GLU A 22 -2.64 -11.50 15.76
N GLN A 23 -2.95 -12.76 15.49
CA GLN A 23 -2.14 -13.63 14.65
C GLN A 23 -2.51 -13.57 13.16
N ILE A 24 -3.66 -13.00 12.80
CA ILE A 24 -4.16 -12.92 11.41
C ILE A 24 -4.04 -11.48 10.87
N GLU A 25 -4.35 -10.49 11.69
CA GLU A 25 -4.38 -9.07 11.30
C GLU A 25 -3.07 -8.56 10.67
N PRO A 26 -1.86 -8.92 11.18
CA PRO A 26 -0.62 -8.50 10.54
C PRO A 26 -0.47 -9.04 9.11
N TYR A 27 -0.89 -10.28 8.87
CA TYR A 27 -0.85 -10.89 7.53
C TYR A 27 -1.90 -10.31 6.61
N MET A 28 -3.09 -9.98 7.13
CA MET A 28 -4.11 -9.25 6.35
C MET A 28 -3.58 -7.90 5.90
N ALA A 29 -3.02 -7.11 6.83
CA ALA A 29 -2.44 -5.81 6.51
C ALA A 29 -1.28 -5.92 5.49
N GLY A 30 -0.41 -6.93 5.65
CA GLY A 30 0.67 -7.20 4.71
C GLY A 30 0.16 -7.61 3.32
N ALA A 31 -0.87 -8.44 3.24
CA ALA A 31 -1.47 -8.87 1.98
C ALA A 31 -2.14 -7.70 1.24
N GLU A 32 -2.83 -6.83 1.97
CA GLU A 32 -3.45 -5.63 1.43
C GLU A 32 -2.42 -4.61 0.93
N ASP A 33 -1.37 -4.32 1.72
CA ASP A 33 -0.27 -3.44 1.31
C ASP A 33 0.43 -3.97 0.06
N HIS A 34 0.69 -5.29 0.03
CA HIS A 34 1.32 -5.94 -1.11
C HIS A 34 0.47 -5.80 -2.38
N ALA A 35 -0.85 -6.02 -2.28
CA ALA A 35 -1.77 -5.84 -3.40
C ALA A 35 -1.84 -4.37 -3.87
N ALA A 36 -1.97 -3.41 -2.94
CA ALA A 36 -2.03 -1.99 -3.23
C ALA A 36 -0.75 -1.47 -3.92
N ARG A 37 0.42 -1.91 -3.43
CA ARG A 37 1.72 -1.61 -4.03
C ARG A 37 1.87 -2.21 -5.42
N TYR A 38 1.46 -3.46 -5.61
CA TYR A 38 1.51 -4.08 -6.93
C TYR A 38 0.64 -3.32 -7.93
N LEU A 39 -0.56 -2.90 -7.53
CA LEU A 39 -1.49 -2.13 -8.35
C LEU A 39 -1.01 -0.70 -8.64
N ASN A 40 -0.17 -0.12 -7.78
CA ASN A 40 0.16 1.31 -7.74
C ASN A 40 -1.09 2.20 -7.59
N ARG A 41 -2.06 1.75 -6.79
CA ARG A 41 -3.36 2.45 -6.59
C ARG A 41 -3.77 2.34 -5.14
N ALA A 42 -4.49 3.35 -4.64
CA ALA A 42 -5.22 3.22 -3.39
C ALA A 42 -6.46 2.33 -3.61
N ILE A 43 -6.70 1.39 -2.69
CA ILE A 43 -7.87 0.51 -2.71
C ILE A 43 -8.92 1.10 -1.76
N TYR A 44 -10.16 1.22 -2.24
CA TYR A 44 -11.29 1.77 -1.50
C TYR A 44 -12.40 0.73 -1.31
N PRO A 45 -13.13 0.75 -0.17
CA PRO A 45 -14.23 -0.18 0.05
C PRO A 45 -15.44 0.11 -0.85
N ASP A 46 -15.68 1.39 -1.17
CA ASP A 46 -16.80 1.85 -1.98
C ASP A 46 -16.46 3.18 -2.67
N ASP A 47 -17.35 3.60 -3.58
CA ASP A 47 -17.23 4.85 -4.32
C ASP A 47 -17.30 6.09 -3.42
N ALA A 48 -18.00 6.03 -2.29
CA ALA A 48 -18.14 7.15 -1.36
C ALA A 48 -16.80 7.45 -0.66
N ALA A 49 -16.11 6.41 -0.20
CA ALA A 49 -14.77 6.49 0.39
C ALA A 49 -13.74 7.00 -0.62
N MET A 50 -13.81 6.53 -1.87
CA MET A 50 -12.97 7.04 -2.96
C MET A 50 -13.24 8.52 -3.22
N GLY A 51 -14.52 8.91 -3.36
CA GLY A 51 -14.93 10.29 -3.58
C GLY A 51 -14.48 11.23 -2.47
N ALA A 52 -14.62 10.82 -1.21
CA ALA A 52 -14.15 11.57 -0.05
C ALA A 52 -12.63 11.75 -0.05
N ALA A 53 -11.87 10.71 -0.39
CA ALA A 53 -10.42 10.78 -0.46
C ALA A 53 -9.94 11.70 -1.60
N VAL A 54 -10.59 11.65 -2.76
CA VAL A 54 -10.31 12.53 -3.90
C VAL A 54 -10.67 13.98 -3.56
N ALA A 55 -11.79 14.22 -2.89
CA ALA A 55 -12.19 15.56 -2.45
C ALA A 55 -11.21 16.19 -1.44
N ALA A 56 -10.52 15.36 -0.64
CA ALA A 56 -9.50 15.82 0.30
C ALA A 56 -8.14 16.16 -0.36
N LEU A 57 -7.91 15.75 -1.61
CA LEU A 57 -6.61 15.92 -2.29
C LEU A 57 -6.12 17.37 -2.39
N PRO A 58 -6.95 18.37 -2.75
CA PRO A 58 -6.47 19.74 -2.86
C PRO A 58 -5.92 20.28 -1.53
N GLY A 59 -6.58 19.94 -0.42
CA GLY A 59 -6.12 20.30 0.93
C GLY A 59 -4.80 19.61 1.28
N ALA A 60 -4.68 18.30 0.98
CA ALA A 60 -3.46 17.55 1.21
C ALA A 60 -2.26 18.07 0.39
N LEU A 61 -2.48 18.43 -0.88
CA LEU A 61 -1.44 19.01 -1.73
C LEU A 61 -1.02 20.41 -1.26
N THR A 62 -1.97 21.21 -0.80
CA THR A 62 -1.67 22.53 -0.22
C THR A 62 -0.85 22.39 1.05
N ALA A 63 -1.23 21.48 1.95
CA ALA A 63 -0.49 21.20 3.18
C ALA A 63 0.93 20.69 2.88
N ALA A 64 1.09 19.80 1.89
CA ALA A 64 2.40 19.31 1.47
C ALA A 64 3.29 20.43 0.89
N ARG A 65 2.73 21.34 0.10
CA ARG A 65 3.44 22.51 -0.41
C ARG A 65 3.90 23.43 0.73
N VAL A 66 3.02 23.74 1.67
CA VAL A 66 3.35 24.59 2.83
C VAL A 66 4.44 23.95 3.69
N ALA A 67 4.38 22.63 3.93
CA ALA A 67 5.42 21.91 4.65
C ALA A 67 6.78 21.94 3.92
N TYR A 68 6.77 21.83 2.58
CA TYR A 68 7.98 21.95 1.77
C TYR A 68 8.58 23.36 1.85
N GLU A 69 7.77 24.41 1.69
CA GLU A 69 8.21 25.80 1.80
C GLU A 69 8.82 26.09 3.18
N ALA A 70 8.21 25.57 4.25
CA ALA A 70 8.73 25.67 5.61
C ALA A 70 10.07 24.93 5.79
N ALA A 71 10.20 23.72 5.23
CA ALA A 71 11.44 22.94 5.28
C ALA A 71 12.58 23.61 4.51
N VAL A 72 12.30 24.21 3.34
CA VAL A 72 13.28 24.97 2.56
C VAL A 72 13.72 26.23 3.32
N ALA A 73 12.78 26.95 3.96
CA ALA A 73 13.11 28.10 4.79
C ALA A 73 13.98 27.71 5.99
N ALA A 74 13.69 26.58 6.64
CA ALA A 74 14.52 26.05 7.73
C ALA A 74 15.92 25.64 7.24
N ALA A 75 16.02 24.99 6.07
CA ALA A 75 17.29 24.61 5.47
C ALA A 75 18.16 25.84 5.14
N ALA A 76 17.56 26.97 4.76
CA ALA A 76 18.29 28.21 4.47
C ALA A 76 19.00 28.81 5.70
N LEU A 77 18.58 28.46 6.92
CA LEU A 77 19.22 28.88 8.17
C LEU A 77 20.41 28.01 8.56
N ILE A 78 20.64 26.89 7.88
CA ILE A 78 21.75 25.98 8.17
C ILE A 78 23.04 26.57 7.57
N GLU A 79 24.04 26.81 8.42
CA GLU A 79 25.33 27.40 8.03
C GLU A 79 26.16 26.42 7.17
N ASN A 80 26.30 25.18 7.64
CA ASN A 80 27.05 24.13 6.93
C ASN A 80 26.39 23.79 5.59
N ALA A 81 27.14 23.91 4.50
CA ALA A 81 26.63 23.68 3.15
C ALA A 81 26.20 22.23 2.90
N SER A 82 26.87 21.24 3.51
CA SER A 82 26.53 19.82 3.37
C SER A 82 25.18 19.55 4.05
N ASP A 83 25.05 19.94 5.32
CA ASP A 83 23.83 19.73 6.11
C ASP A 83 22.62 20.45 5.50
N ARG A 84 22.85 21.63 4.91
CA ARG A 84 21.84 22.35 4.12
C ARG A 84 21.40 21.58 2.88
N GLY A 85 22.36 20.99 2.16
CA GLY A 85 22.08 20.13 1.00
C GLY A 85 21.24 18.91 1.38
N ASP A 86 21.59 18.24 2.47
CA ASP A 86 20.84 17.08 2.97
C ASP A 86 19.41 17.47 3.39
N ALA A 87 19.24 18.59 4.09
CA ALA A 87 17.92 19.11 4.47
C ALA A 87 17.04 19.41 3.25
N LEU A 88 17.59 20.02 2.19
CA LEU A 88 16.87 20.27 0.94
C LEU A 88 16.48 18.97 0.22
N ASN A 89 17.39 17.99 0.16
CA ASN A 89 17.12 16.68 -0.44
C ASN A 89 16.00 15.93 0.31
N ILE A 90 15.99 16.01 1.63
CA ILE A 90 14.92 15.44 2.47
C ILE A 90 13.58 16.13 2.16
N ALA A 91 13.55 17.47 2.12
CA ALA A 91 12.34 18.23 1.80
C ALA A 91 11.76 17.87 0.43
N GLU A 92 12.62 17.79 -0.59
CA GLU A 92 12.25 17.40 -1.95
C GLU A 92 11.69 15.98 -2.00
N THR A 93 12.35 15.03 -1.33
CA THR A 93 11.90 13.63 -1.26
C THR A 93 10.52 13.52 -0.60
N GLN A 94 10.29 14.24 0.49
CA GLN A 94 8.99 14.25 1.18
C GLN A 94 7.88 14.85 0.29
N TYR A 95 8.18 15.94 -0.41
CA TYR A 95 7.22 16.57 -1.32
C TYR A 95 6.88 15.66 -2.51
N ARG A 96 7.88 15.01 -3.12
CA ARG A 96 7.66 14.00 -4.18
C ARG A 96 6.80 12.86 -3.70
N ALA A 97 7.12 12.28 -2.53
CA ALA A 97 6.34 11.19 -1.94
C ALA A 97 4.89 11.61 -1.64
N ALA A 98 4.65 12.88 -1.28
CA ALA A 98 3.28 13.40 -1.10
C ALA A 98 2.52 13.50 -2.42
N ARG A 99 3.17 13.94 -3.51
CA ARG A 99 2.56 14.00 -4.85
C ARG A 99 2.28 12.60 -5.41
N GLU A 100 3.18 11.65 -5.23
CA GLU A 100 2.96 10.26 -5.63
C GLU A 100 1.79 9.63 -4.87
N ARG A 101 1.69 9.90 -3.55
CA ARG A 101 0.53 9.51 -2.75
C ARG A 101 -0.76 10.11 -3.31
N ALA A 102 -0.76 11.39 -3.67
CA ALA A 102 -1.91 12.03 -4.30
C ALA A 102 -2.29 11.38 -5.64
N THR A 103 -1.30 11.03 -6.47
CA THR A 103 -1.53 10.30 -7.73
C THR A 103 -2.16 8.92 -7.49
N ARG A 104 -1.75 8.19 -6.45
CA ARG A 104 -2.35 6.89 -6.10
C ARG A 104 -3.80 7.01 -5.62
N VAL A 105 -4.12 8.07 -4.88
CA VAL A 105 -5.49 8.38 -4.42
C VAL A 105 -6.38 8.79 -5.58
N LEU A 106 -5.89 9.69 -6.45
CA LEU A 106 -6.62 10.15 -7.64
C LEU A 106 -6.96 8.99 -8.57
N ASN A 107 -6.01 8.07 -8.73
CA ASN A 107 -6.17 6.87 -9.53
C ASN A 107 -6.60 5.67 -8.69
N GLY A 108 -7.44 5.91 -7.68
CA GLY A 108 -8.01 4.87 -6.84
C GLY A 108 -8.72 3.75 -7.61
N ILE A 109 -8.98 2.65 -6.91
CA ILE A 109 -9.88 1.59 -7.38
C ILE A 109 -10.75 1.13 -6.21
N VAL A 110 -12.04 0.92 -6.49
CA VAL A 110 -12.95 0.28 -5.54
C VAL A 110 -12.68 -1.22 -5.53
N VAL A 111 -12.73 -1.83 -4.35
CA VAL A 111 -12.52 -3.26 -4.16
C VAL A 111 -13.42 -4.07 -5.10
N ASN A 112 -12.81 -4.99 -5.84
CA ASN A 112 -13.51 -5.91 -6.73
C ASN A 112 -13.18 -7.37 -6.34
N PRO A 113 -13.94 -8.36 -6.84
CA PRO A 113 -13.70 -9.76 -6.52
C PRO A 113 -12.29 -10.27 -6.86
N CYS A 114 -11.63 -9.69 -7.89
CA CYS A 114 -10.26 -10.03 -8.25
C CYS A 114 -9.25 -9.58 -7.18
N ILE A 115 -9.42 -8.36 -6.66
CA ILE A 115 -8.61 -7.80 -5.57
C ILE A 115 -8.80 -8.62 -4.30
N VAL A 116 -10.05 -8.94 -3.94
CA VAL A 116 -10.36 -9.79 -2.77
C VAL A 116 -9.67 -11.14 -2.89
N SER A 117 -9.83 -11.81 -4.04
CA SER A 117 -9.21 -13.12 -4.29
C SER A 117 -7.68 -13.05 -4.24
N ALA A 118 -7.07 -12.02 -4.82
CA ALA A 118 -5.62 -11.83 -4.79
C ALA A 118 -5.10 -11.60 -3.37
N VAL A 119 -5.78 -10.78 -2.56
CA VAL A 119 -5.43 -10.53 -1.15
C VAL A 119 -5.54 -11.83 -0.34
N LEU A 120 -6.58 -12.63 -0.56
CA LEU A 120 -6.72 -13.94 0.11
C LEU A 120 -5.58 -14.90 -0.25
N LEU A 121 -5.21 -14.99 -1.53
CA LEU A 121 -4.07 -15.81 -1.95
C LEU A 121 -2.75 -15.36 -1.32
N ILE A 122 -2.51 -14.06 -1.22
CA ILE A 122 -1.31 -13.52 -0.56
C ILE A 122 -1.36 -13.81 0.95
N LEU A 123 -2.52 -13.64 1.58
CA LEU A 123 -2.74 -13.94 2.99
C LEU A 123 -2.42 -15.42 3.30
N GLY A 124 -2.96 -16.35 2.51
CA GLY A 124 -2.68 -17.78 2.67
C GLY A 124 -1.18 -18.08 2.60
N HIS A 125 -0.50 -17.49 1.60
CA HIS A 125 0.95 -17.63 1.45
C HIS A 125 1.72 -17.10 2.66
N LEU A 126 1.39 -15.91 3.17
CA LEU A 126 2.05 -15.30 4.32
C LEU A 126 1.79 -16.07 5.63
N PHE A 127 0.61 -16.66 5.78
CA PHE A 127 0.23 -17.41 6.97
C PHE A 127 0.91 -18.79 7.05
N GLU A 128 1.00 -19.50 5.91
CA GLU A 128 1.60 -20.83 5.82
C GLU A 128 3.14 -20.78 5.86
N ASN A 129 3.74 -19.80 5.18
CA ASN A 129 5.20 -19.68 5.07
C ASN A 129 5.75 -18.68 6.09
N ARG A 130 6.22 -19.20 7.24
CA ARG A 130 6.79 -18.38 8.33
C ARG A 130 8.29 -18.18 8.25
N GLU A 131 8.92 -18.74 7.22
CA GLU A 131 10.35 -18.63 6.95
C GLU A 131 10.54 -17.97 5.57
N ASP A 132 11.56 -17.14 5.43
CA ASP A 132 11.85 -16.41 4.19
C ASP A 132 12.46 -17.33 3.10
N ALA A 133 13.11 -18.42 3.50
CA ALA A 133 13.72 -19.37 2.59
C ALA A 133 13.59 -20.81 3.09
N VAL A 134 12.91 -21.64 2.30
CA VAL A 134 12.87 -23.09 2.51
C VAL A 134 13.94 -23.73 1.60
N VAL A 135 14.99 -24.29 2.19
CA VAL A 135 16.06 -24.95 1.43
C VAL A 135 15.52 -26.25 0.82
N GLY A 136 15.59 -26.37 -0.51
CA GLY A 136 15.22 -27.59 -1.24
C GLY A 136 13.79 -27.67 -1.76
N ALA A 137 12.98 -26.61 -1.60
CA ALA A 137 11.64 -26.53 -2.20
C ALA A 137 11.70 -25.91 -3.61
N THR A 138 11.09 -26.57 -4.61
CA THR A 138 10.84 -25.97 -5.93
C THR A 138 9.49 -25.25 -5.92
N ALA A 139 9.50 -23.93 -5.71
CA ALA A 139 8.29 -23.12 -5.82
C ALA A 139 7.90 -22.95 -7.30
N VAL A 140 6.73 -23.44 -7.69
CA VAL A 140 6.14 -23.22 -9.02
C VAL A 140 5.02 -22.19 -8.89
N GLU A 141 5.17 -21.04 -9.53
CA GLU A 141 4.10 -20.04 -9.57
C GLU A 141 2.94 -20.54 -10.43
N LEU A 142 1.73 -20.57 -9.85
CA LEU A 142 0.54 -21.01 -10.57
C LEU A 142 0.15 -19.96 -11.64
N PRO A 143 -0.32 -20.40 -12.84
CA PRO A 143 -0.66 -19.48 -13.92
C PRO A 143 -1.70 -18.39 -13.57
N HIS A 144 -2.58 -18.66 -12.60
CA HIS A 144 -3.64 -17.74 -12.16
C HIS A 144 -3.43 -17.27 -10.70
N GLY A 145 -2.18 -17.01 -10.32
CA GLY A 145 -1.83 -16.49 -8.99
C GLY A 145 -2.28 -15.03 -8.74
N ALA A 146 -2.03 -14.53 -7.53
CA ALA A 146 -2.44 -13.18 -7.11
C ALA A 146 -2.01 -12.08 -8.09
N LYS A 147 -0.78 -12.15 -8.61
CA LYS A 147 -0.27 -11.16 -9.59
C LYS A 147 -1.04 -11.21 -10.93
N ALA A 148 -1.46 -12.39 -11.37
CA ALA A 148 -2.24 -12.53 -12.61
C ALA A 148 -3.60 -11.83 -12.48
N LEU A 149 -4.26 -12.00 -11.32
CA LEU A 149 -5.55 -11.35 -11.01
C LEU A 149 -5.44 -9.82 -10.96
N LEU A 150 -4.34 -9.30 -10.41
CA LEU A 150 -4.14 -7.86 -10.26
C LEU A 150 -3.57 -7.18 -11.52
N ARG A 151 -3.05 -7.93 -12.49
CA ARG A 151 -2.29 -7.39 -13.63
C ARG A 151 -3.12 -6.43 -14.50
N HIS A 152 -4.41 -6.71 -14.69
CA HIS A 152 -5.29 -5.87 -15.51
C HIS A 152 -5.48 -4.48 -14.93
N ASP A 153 -5.63 -4.38 -13.61
CA ASP A 153 -5.95 -3.11 -12.93
C ASP A 153 -4.69 -2.31 -12.52
N ARG A 154 -3.51 -2.91 -12.70
CA ARG A 154 -2.20 -2.35 -12.37
C ARG A 154 -1.86 -1.16 -13.26
N ARG A 155 -1.42 -0.07 -12.63
CA ARG A 155 -0.80 1.06 -13.35
C ARG A 155 0.72 0.94 -13.31
N VAL A 156 1.33 0.97 -14.49
CA VAL A 156 2.79 1.05 -14.59
C VAL A 156 3.18 2.49 -14.24
N MET A 157 3.88 2.65 -13.12
CA MET A 157 4.56 3.91 -12.81
C MET A 157 5.73 3.99 -13.79
N MET A 158 5.66 4.87 -14.79
CA MET A 158 6.85 5.16 -15.58
C MET A 158 7.86 5.87 -14.66
N PRO A 159 9.14 5.45 -14.69
CA PRO A 159 10.20 6.08 -13.90
C PRO A 159 10.41 7.54 -14.30
#